data_AF-A0A962XZA6-F1
#
_entry.id   AF-A0A962XZA6-F1
#
_cell.length_a   1.000
_cell.length_b   1.000
_cell.length_c   1.000
_cell.angle_alpha   90.00
_cell.angle_beta   90.00
_cell.angle_gamma   90.00
#
_symmetry.space_group_name_H-M   'P 1'
#
loop_
_entity.id
_entity.type
_entity.pdbx_description
1 polymer ?
#
loop_
_entity_poly.entity_id
_entity_poly.type
_entity_poly.pdbx_seq_one_letter_code
_entity_poly.pdbx_strand_id
1 'polypeptide(L)'
;MMMKFSSLFVGASLLLASVGATPALADNFRPERGVRCDEFARVCYERGIPSVEMTENYFGHHAARRLARDLRREERGYGARTFYPERGVRCDRAEQVCYNRHSEPSFDLTRRYLGPGAARTLAWRGPSRDHWDYRAN
;
A
#
# COMPACT_ATOMS: atom_id res chain seq x y z
N MET A 1 -48.91 -42.92 -34.98
CA MET A 1 -48.55 -43.96 -33.98
C MET A 1 -47.25 -44.59 -34.44
N MET A 2 -46.12 -44.27 -33.80
CA MET A 2 -44.89 -45.09 -33.80
C MET A 2 -44.03 -44.63 -32.62
N MET A 3 -43.57 -45.58 -31.82
CA MET A 3 -42.96 -45.38 -30.52
C MET A 3 -41.48 -45.74 -30.58
N LYS A 4 -40.65 -44.95 -29.87
CA LYS A 4 -39.49 -45.37 -29.04
C LYS A 4 -38.21 -45.82 -29.80
N PHE A 5 -36.97 -45.60 -29.35
CA PHE A 5 -36.35 -45.10 -28.12
C PHE A 5 -34.84 -44.83 -28.39
N SER A 6 -34.17 -44.19 -27.43
CA SER A 6 -32.77 -44.42 -27.01
C SER A 6 -31.64 -43.51 -27.48
N SER A 7 -31.21 -42.70 -26.49
CA SER A 7 -29.83 -42.64 -25.97
C SER A 7 -28.78 -41.81 -26.70
N LEU A 8 -28.49 -40.64 -26.16
CA LEU A 8 -27.12 -40.10 -26.07
C LEU A 8 -26.91 -39.45 -24.69
N PHE A 9 -26.04 -40.07 -23.89
CA PHE A 9 -25.36 -39.46 -22.74
C PHE A 9 -24.19 -38.62 -23.25
N VAL A 10 -24.17 -37.30 -23.01
CA VAL A 10 -22.99 -36.43 -22.83
C VAL A 10 -23.55 -35.12 -22.25
N GLY A 11 -23.08 -34.48 -21.19
CA GLY A 11 -21.99 -34.67 -20.26
C GLY A 11 -22.05 -33.45 -19.33
N ALA A 12 -21.75 -33.65 -18.04
CA ALA A 12 -21.65 -32.58 -17.08
C ALA A 12 -20.56 -31.58 -17.52
N SER A 13 -20.84 -30.27 -17.42
CA SER A 13 -19.81 -29.25 -17.42
C SER A 13 -20.23 -28.11 -16.49
N LEU A 14 -19.91 -28.30 -15.20
CA LEU A 14 -19.68 -27.18 -14.29
C LEU A 14 -18.52 -26.36 -14.87
N LEU A 15 -18.80 -25.19 -15.41
CA LEU A 15 -17.77 -24.16 -15.58
C LEU A 15 -17.85 -23.24 -14.36
N LEU A 16 -16.94 -23.51 -13.44
CA LEU A 16 -16.54 -22.63 -12.35
C LEU A 16 -16.23 -21.26 -12.93
N ALA A 17 -17.07 -20.27 -12.63
CA ALA A 17 -16.69 -18.88 -12.81
C ALA A 17 -15.55 -18.60 -11.83
N SER A 18 -14.35 -18.52 -12.38
CA SER A 18 -13.13 -18.11 -11.70
C SER A 18 -13.38 -16.80 -10.95
N VAL A 19 -13.31 -16.86 -9.62
CA VAL A 19 -13.15 -15.66 -8.80
C VAL A 19 -11.77 -15.12 -9.15
N GLY A 20 -11.72 -14.11 -10.00
CA GLY A 20 -10.54 -13.30 -10.19
C GLY A 20 -10.27 -12.56 -8.89
N ALA A 21 -9.51 -13.18 -7.99
CA ALA A 21 -8.82 -12.43 -6.95
C ALA A 21 -7.85 -11.52 -7.70
N THR A 22 -8.22 -10.26 -7.92
CA THR A 22 -7.23 -9.22 -8.16
C THR A 22 -6.44 -9.13 -6.87
N PRO A 23 -5.18 -9.58 -6.81
CA PRO A 23 -4.36 -9.14 -5.69
C PRO A 23 -4.41 -7.62 -5.75
N ALA A 24 -4.85 -6.98 -4.66
CA ALA A 24 -4.49 -5.59 -4.42
C ALA A 24 -2.97 -5.63 -4.33
N LEU A 25 -2.31 -5.43 -5.47
CA LEU A 25 -0.86 -5.41 -5.57
C LEU A 25 -0.45 -4.25 -4.68
N ALA A 26 0.04 -4.58 -3.49
CA ALA A 26 0.88 -3.67 -2.77
C ALA A 26 2.04 -3.41 -3.74
N ASP A 27 2.01 -2.24 -4.38
CA ASP A 27 2.94 -1.69 -5.37
C ASP A 27 4.33 -1.49 -4.75
N ASN A 28 4.85 -2.55 -4.14
CA ASN A 28 6.12 -2.59 -3.45
C ASN A 28 6.92 -3.77 -3.96
N PHE A 29 8.12 -3.50 -4.48
CA PHE A 29 9.03 -4.53 -4.93
C PHE A 29 10.33 -4.52 -4.10
N ARG A 30 11.04 -5.64 -4.13
CA ARG A 30 12.32 -5.83 -3.42
C ARG A 30 13.38 -6.20 -4.46
N PRO A 31 14.06 -5.19 -5.05
CA PRO A 31 14.97 -5.45 -6.16
C PRO A 31 16.26 -6.16 -5.70
N GLU A 32 16.63 -5.99 -4.43
CA GLU A 32 17.80 -6.62 -3.84
C GLU A 32 17.66 -6.77 -2.31
N ARG A 33 18.56 -7.55 -1.70
CA ARG A 33 18.51 -7.84 -0.27
C ARG A 33 18.65 -6.56 0.54
N GLY A 34 17.66 -6.30 1.40
CA GLY A 34 17.67 -5.15 2.30
C GLY A 34 17.09 -3.87 1.69
N VAL A 35 16.73 -3.88 0.40
CA VAL A 35 16.07 -2.78 -0.30
C VAL A 35 14.60 -3.12 -0.56
N ARG A 36 13.73 -2.16 -0.26
CA ARG A 36 12.30 -2.20 -0.61
C ARG A 36 11.96 -0.89 -1.31
N CYS A 37 11.28 -0.96 -2.44
CA CYS A 37 10.81 0.21 -3.16
C CYS A 37 9.28 0.28 -3.09
N ASP A 38 8.75 1.47 -2.81
CA ASP A 38 7.33 1.83 -2.91
C ASP A 38 7.16 2.50 -4.29
N GLU A 39 6.51 1.80 -5.22
CA GLU A 39 6.31 2.21 -6.60
C GLU A 39 5.37 3.41 -6.69
N PHE A 40 4.33 3.46 -5.87
CA PHE A 40 3.43 4.60 -5.81
C PHE A 40 4.12 5.87 -5.32
N ALA A 41 4.87 5.77 -4.21
CA ALA A 41 5.64 6.90 -3.68
C ALA A 41 6.86 7.26 -4.55
N ARG A 42 7.32 6.30 -5.37
CA ARG A 42 8.60 6.31 -6.07
C ARG A 42 9.78 6.56 -5.13
N VAL A 43 9.82 5.81 -4.03
CA VAL A 43 10.86 5.91 -2.99
C VAL A 43 11.35 4.52 -2.63
N CYS A 44 12.66 4.35 -2.62
CA CYS A 44 13.29 3.14 -2.11
C CYS A 44 13.83 3.34 -0.69
N TYR A 45 13.79 2.27 0.07
CA TYR A 45 14.21 2.19 1.45
C TYR A 45 15.31 1.16 1.58
N GLU A 46 16.43 1.53 2.17
CA GLU A 46 17.49 0.60 2.57
C GLU A 46 17.38 0.38 4.09
N ARG A 47 17.24 -0.88 4.51
CA ARG A 47 17.07 -1.24 5.94
C ARG A 47 15.95 -0.44 6.65
N GLY A 48 14.89 -0.14 5.89
CA GLY A 48 13.72 0.62 6.36
C GLY A 48 13.91 2.14 6.43
N ILE A 49 15.04 2.68 5.99
CA ILE A 49 15.33 4.12 5.94
C ILE A 49 15.22 4.59 4.49
N PRO A 50 14.56 5.73 4.19
CA PRO A 50 14.50 6.27 2.83
C PRO A 50 15.91 6.51 2.30
N SER A 51 16.22 5.94 1.14
CA SER A 51 17.55 6.01 0.52
C SER A 51 17.47 6.80 -0.78
N VAL A 52 18.17 7.94 -0.83
CA VAL A 52 18.30 8.76 -2.04
C VAL A 52 18.99 7.97 -3.16
N GLU A 53 20.07 7.25 -2.84
CA GLU A 53 20.83 6.44 -3.79
C GLU A 53 19.96 5.35 -4.43
N MET A 54 19.40 4.44 -3.62
CA MET A 54 18.46 3.43 -4.14
C MET A 54 17.27 4.03 -4.89
N THR A 55 16.75 5.17 -4.45
CA THR A 55 15.66 5.85 -5.17
C THR A 55 16.12 6.35 -6.55
N GLU A 56 17.36 6.82 -6.68
CA GLU A 56 17.94 7.20 -7.97
C GLU A 56 18.12 5.99 -8.88
N ASN A 57 18.67 4.90 -8.35
CA ASN A 57 18.94 3.67 -9.10
C ASN A 57 17.67 3.07 -9.71
N TYR A 58 16.56 3.05 -8.97
CA TYR A 58 15.32 2.38 -9.42
C TYR A 58 14.24 3.32 -9.97
N PHE A 59 14.21 4.59 -9.57
CA PHE A 59 13.18 5.54 -10.01
C PHE A 59 13.73 6.78 -10.73
N GLY A 60 15.05 6.94 -10.82
CA GLY A 60 15.73 8.01 -11.53
C GLY A 60 15.95 9.29 -10.73
N HIS A 61 16.80 10.15 -11.28
CA HIS A 61 17.29 11.38 -10.65
C HIS A 61 16.18 12.33 -10.16
N HIS A 62 15.06 12.44 -10.87
CA HIS A 62 13.95 13.31 -10.45
C HIS A 62 13.29 12.85 -9.13
N ALA A 63 13.13 11.54 -8.95
CA ALA A 63 12.59 10.96 -7.72
C ALA A 63 13.57 11.14 -6.56
N ALA A 64 14.86 10.86 -6.79
CA ALA A 64 15.93 11.07 -5.82
C ALA A 64 16.02 12.53 -5.37
N ARG A 65 15.97 13.48 -6.30
CA ARG A 65 15.96 14.92 -5.98
C ARG A 65 14.73 15.35 -5.20
N ARG A 66 13.56 14.75 -5.43
CA ARG A 66 12.36 15.00 -4.61
C ARG A 66 12.59 14.52 -3.18
N LEU A 67 12.99 13.26 -3.00
CA LEU A 67 13.26 12.68 -1.69
C LEU A 67 14.31 13.48 -0.91
N ALA A 68 15.42 13.86 -1.56
CA ALA A 68 16.46 14.67 -0.92
C ALA A 68 15.95 16.04 -0.46
N ARG A 69 14.99 16.65 -1.17
CA ARG A 69 14.37 17.91 -0.73
C ARG A 69 13.45 17.71 0.46
N ASP A 70 12.68 16.63 0.47
CA ASP A 70 11.76 16.32 1.56
C ASP A 70 12.55 16.06 2.86
N LEU A 71 13.57 15.19 2.81
CA LEU A 71 14.46 14.92 3.95
C LEU A 71 15.12 16.19 4.50
N ARG A 72 15.65 17.06 3.63
CA ARG A 72 16.25 18.35 4.04
C ARG A 72 15.24 19.32 4.65
N ARG A 73 13.97 19.28 4.23
CA ARG A 73 12.91 20.12 4.82
C ARG A 73 12.52 19.62 6.19
N GLU A 74 12.44 18.31 6.39
CA GLU A 74 12.21 17.69 7.69
C GLU A 74 13.32 18.02 8.69
N GLU A 75 14.58 17.85 8.29
CA GLU A 75 15.75 18.16 9.11
C GLU A 75 15.74 19.62 9.60
N ARG A 76 15.25 20.54 8.77
CA ARG A 76 15.15 21.97 9.09
C ARG A 76 13.84 22.38 9.78
N GLY A 77 12.95 21.43 10.06
CA GLY A 77 11.66 21.71 10.72
C GLY A 77 10.63 22.42 9.84
N TYR A 78 10.84 22.54 8.52
CA TYR A 78 9.91 23.24 7.62
C TYR A 78 8.68 22.41 7.22
N GLY A 79 8.57 21.17 7.70
CA GLY A 79 7.46 20.26 7.39
C GLY A 79 7.40 19.89 5.91
N ALA A 80 8.08 18.83 5.50
CA ALA A 80 7.93 18.29 4.15
C ALA A 80 6.50 17.78 3.91
N ARG A 81 6.05 17.69 2.65
CA ARG A 81 4.74 17.07 2.36
C ARG A 81 4.73 15.62 2.84
N THR A 82 5.73 14.87 2.40
CA THR A 82 5.97 13.50 2.83
C THR A 82 7.04 13.51 3.90
N PHE A 83 6.87 12.74 4.97
CA PHE A 83 7.87 12.62 6.03
C PHE A 83 7.96 11.21 6.61
N TYR A 84 9.08 10.93 7.28
CA TYR A 84 9.48 9.57 7.68
C TYR A 84 9.79 9.52 9.19
N PRO A 85 8.77 9.47 10.06
CA PRO A 85 8.96 9.67 11.50
C PRO A 85 9.69 8.50 12.19
N GLU A 86 9.63 7.30 11.62
CA GLU A 86 10.33 6.12 12.11
C GLU A 86 10.63 5.16 10.95
N ARG A 87 11.48 4.15 11.20
CA ARG A 87 11.87 3.20 10.15
C ARG A 87 10.65 2.48 9.57
N GLY A 88 10.56 2.51 8.25
CA GLY A 88 9.47 1.87 7.51
C GLY A 88 8.13 2.58 7.62
N VAL A 89 8.06 3.78 8.20
CA VAL A 89 6.83 4.59 8.23
C VAL A 89 6.99 5.78 7.31
N ARG A 90 5.97 6.00 6.46
CA ARG A 90 5.86 7.16 5.57
C ARG A 90 4.53 7.85 5.85
N CYS A 91 4.53 9.15 6.06
CA CYS A 91 3.31 9.93 6.19
C CYS A 91 3.25 10.99 5.10
N ASP A 92 2.08 11.16 4.46
CA ASP A 92 1.82 12.25 3.50
C ASP A 92 0.80 13.21 4.12
N ARG A 93 1.22 14.46 4.33
CA ARG A 93 0.41 15.53 4.92
C ARG A 93 -0.75 15.98 4.02
N ALA A 94 -0.63 15.86 2.70
CA ALA A 94 -1.71 16.25 1.81
C ALA A 94 -2.74 15.12 1.64
N GLU A 95 -2.30 13.87 1.63
CA GLU A 95 -3.21 12.71 1.65
C GLU A 95 -3.88 12.53 3.01
N GLN A 96 -3.25 13.05 4.08
CA GLN A 96 -3.64 12.87 5.48
C GLN A 96 -3.62 11.39 5.90
N VAL A 97 -2.62 10.65 5.42
CA VAL A 97 -2.45 9.21 5.65
C VAL A 97 -1.01 8.89 5.99
N CYS A 98 -0.82 8.01 6.97
CA CYS A 98 0.45 7.33 7.21
C CYS A 98 0.37 5.88 6.76
N TYR A 99 1.48 5.40 6.22
CA TYR A 99 1.68 4.10 5.64
C TYR A 99 2.68 3.30 6.47
N ASN A 100 2.41 2.01 6.66
CA ASN A 100 3.28 1.10 7.38
C ASN A 100 4.46 0.62 6.49
N ARG A 101 5.25 -0.35 7.00
CA ARG A 101 6.41 -0.92 6.30
C ARG A 101 6.08 -1.70 5.02
N HIS A 102 4.81 -1.98 4.78
CA HIS A 102 4.30 -2.63 3.57
C HIS A 102 3.58 -1.64 2.66
N SER A 103 3.74 -0.33 2.95
CA SER A 103 3.08 0.77 2.26
C SER A 103 1.56 0.67 2.27
N GLU A 104 1.00 0.07 3.32
CA GLU A 104 -0.44 0.01 3.55
C GLU A 104 -0.86 1.16 4.46
N PRO A 105 -1.98 1.85 4.17
CA PRO A 105 -2.54 2.85 5.08
C PRO A 105 -2.76 2.30 6.49
N SER A 106 -2.37 3.05 7.52
CA SER A 106 -2.50 2.65 8.91
C SER A 106 -3.25 3.71 9.72
N PHE A 107 -4.39 3.34 10.30
CA PHE A 107 -5.16 4.20 11.19
C PHE A 107 -4.35 4.66 12.41
N ASP A 108 -3.64 3.73 13.07
CA ASP A 108 -2.88 4.04 14.29
C ASP A 108 -1.70 4.96 14.03
N LEU A 109 -0.94 4.73 12.95
CA LEU A 109 0.17 5.60 12.56
C LEU A 109 -0.37 6.98 12.14
N THR A 110 -1.48 7.01 11.40
CA THR A 110 -2.14 8.26 11.00
C THR A 110 -2.59 9.04 12.23
N ARG A 111 -3.21 8.38 13.21
CA ARG A 111 -3.62 9.00 14.47
C ARG A 111 -2.43 9.54 15.25
N ARG A 112 -1.34 8.79 15.32
CA ARG A 112 -0.13 9.14 16.07
C ARG A 112 0.59 10.37 15.48
N TYR A 113 0.80 10.39 14.16
CA TYR A 113 1.67 11.38 13.53
C TYR A 113 0.94 12.54 12.83
N LEU A 114 -0.32 12.34 12.43
CA LEU A 114 -1.15 13.36 11.77
C LEU A 114 -2.36 13.78 12.61
N GLY A 115 -2.61 13.08 13.72
CA GLY A 115 -3.65 13.41 14.68
C GLY A 115 -4.99 12.70 14.42
N PRO A 116 -5.95 12.83 15.36
CA PRO A 116 -7.21 12.11 15.32
C PRO A 116 -8.13 12.56 14.18
N GLY A 117 -7.99 13.80 13.69
CA GLY A 117 -8.74 14.30 12.53
C GLY A 117 -8.42 13.52 11.25
N ALA A 118 -7.13 13.41 10.93
CA ALA A 118 -6.63 12.64 9.79
C ALA A 118 -7.07 11.17 9.86
N ALA A 119 -6.93 10.55 11.05
CA ALA A 119 -7.31 9.16 11.25
C ALA A 119 -8.81 8.91 11.03
N ARG A 120 -9.68 9.82 11.48
CA ARG A 120 -11.12 9.73 11.19
C ARG A 120 -11.39 9.82 9.69
N THR A 121 -10.74 10.76 8.99
CA THR A 121 -10.86 10.87 7.53
C THR A 121 -10.46 9.59 6.81
N LEU A 122 -9.36 8.95 7.23
CA LEU A 122 -8.95 7.65 6.69
C LEU A 122 -10.00 6.56 6.94
N ALA A 123 -10.57 6.49 8.14
CA ALA A 123 -11.60 5.49 8.48
C ALA A 123 -12.87 5.64 7.63
N TRP A 124 -13.23 6.86 7.21
CA TRP A 124 -14.36 7.09 6.30
C TRP A 124 -14.06 6.71 4.85
N ARG A 125 -12.79 6.65 4.44
CA ARG A 125 -12.37 6.32 3.06
C ARG A 125 -12.22 4.81 2.81
N GLY A 126 -12.17 3.99 3.86
CA GLY A 126 -12.07 2.54 3.73
C GLY A 126 -13.40 1.89 3.31
N PRO A 127 -13.39 0.69 2.70
CA PRO A 127 -14.60 -0.11 2.58
C PRO A 127 -15.20 -0.31 3.97
N SER A 128 -16.53 -0.24 4.05
CA SER A 128 -17.31 -0.38 5.27
C SER A 128 -16.69 -1.41 6.22
N ARG A 129 -16.47 -0.95 7.45
CA ARG A 129 -16.09 -1.73 8.63
C ARG A 129 -16.59 -3.16 8.58
N ASP A 130 -15.72 -4.08 8.22
CA ASP A 130 -15.76 -5.47 8.67
C ASP A 130 -14.32 -5.85 8.99
N HIS A 131 -14.09 -6.31 10.22
CA HIS A 131 -12.80 -6.75 10.75
C HIS A 131 -11.86 -5.63 11.24
N TRP A 132 -12.12 -5.09 12.44
CA TRP A 132 -11.19 -5.17 13.59
C TRP A 132 -11.97 -4.89 14.88
N ASP A 133 -12.16 -5.98 15.60
CA ASP A 133 -12.63 -6.10 16.97
C ASP A 133 -11.73 -5.24 17.88
N TYR A 134 -12.27 -4.16 18.43
CA TYR A 134 -11.70 -3.51 19.62
C TYR A 134 -11.93 -4.45 20.81
N ARG A 135 -11.16 -5.54 20.86
CA ARG A 135 -11.15 -6.46 21.99
C ARG A 135 -10.17 -5.92 23.02
N ALA A 136 -10.76 -5.42 24.10
CA ALA A 136 -10.28 -5.48 25.48
C ALA A 136 -8.77 -5.32 25.73
N ASN A 137 -8.39 -4.11 26.15
CA ASN A 137 -7.72 -3.90 27.44
C ASN A 137 -7.82 -2.44 27.86
#